data_AF-A0A2N6IFC7-F1
#
_entry.id   AF-A0A2N6IFC7-F1
#
_cell.length_a   1.000
_cell.length_b   1.000
_cell.length_c   1.000
_cell.angle_alpha   90.00
_cell.angle_beta   90.00
_cell.angle_gamma   90.00
#
_symmetry.space_group_name_H-M   'P 1'
#
loop_
_entity.id
_entity.type
_entity.pdbx_description
1 polymer ?
#
loop_
_entity_poly.entity_id
_entity_poly.type
_entity_poly.pdbx_seq_one_letter_code
_entity_poly.pdbx_strand_id
1 'polypeptide(L)'
;MMNDFLFADFLEDQATYAAAEAWWQAHLSFLDGQCAPYLRTAFANGQPFHDGNPIVNLADRNAGKAARIVQQCPREFGHDYTSFEQAIELAEGDGHRPAQEKIIVLTLTQAAAQRAEDELRAWFMPG
;
A
#
# COMPACT_ATOMS: atom_id res chain seq x y z
N MET A 1 12.28 -25.83 2.15
CA MET A 1 11.07 -24.99 2.11
C MET A 1 11.20 -24.13 0.87
N MET A 2 10.26 -24.23 -0.08
CA MET A 2 10.22 -23.29 -1.20
C MET A 2 9.89 -21.91 -0.63
N ASN A 3 10.74 -20.94 -0.91
CA ASN A 3 10.50 -19.55 -0.55
C ASN A 3 9.37 -19.03 -1.44
N ASP A 4 8.21 -18.71 -0.87
CA ASP A 4 7.03 -18.19 -1.55
C ASP A 4 6.92 -16.65 -1.46
N PHE A 5 7.91 -15.99 -0.85
CA PHE A 5 8.00 -14.54 -0.82
C PHE A 5 8.27 -13.98 -2.22
N LEU A 6 7.42 -13.04 -2.63
CA LEU A 6 7.62 -12.24 -3.83
C LEU A 6 8.46 -11.02 -3.47
N PHE A 7 9.40 -10.66 -4.35
CA PHE A 7 10.24 -9.47 -4.20
C PHE A 7 10.98 -9.40 -2.84
N ALA A 8 11.51 -10.54 -2.38
CA ALA A 8 12.13 -10.64 -1.05
C ALA A 8 13.27 -9.64 -0.78
N ASP A 9 13.93 -9.18 -1.85
CA ASP A 9 15.09 -8.30 -1.80
C ASP A 9 14.75 -6.84 -2.18
N PHE A 10 13.48 -6.45 -2.15
CA PHE A 10 13.02 -5.13 -2.62
C PHE A 10 13.67 -3.94 -1.89
N LEU A 11 14.10 -4.09 -0.64
CA LEU A 11 14.83 -3.02 0.08
C LEU A 11 16.32 -2.95 -0.26
N GLU A 12 16.87 -4.02 -0.82
CA GLU A 12 18.30 -4.14 -1.15
C GLU A 12 18.57 -3.82 -2.64
N ASP A 13 17.57 -4.03 -3.50
CA ASP A 13 17.67 -3.84 -4.95
C ASP A 13 16.57 -2.92 -5.51
N GLN A 14 16.99 -1.81 -6.10
CA GLN A 14 16.09 -0.79 -6.63
C GLN A 14 15.23 -1.31 -7.79
N ALA A 15 15.75 -2.23 -8.62
CA ALA A 15 14.97 -2.80 -9.71
C ALA A 15 13.84 -3.71 -9.16
N THR A 16 14.12 -4.46 -8.11
CA THR A 16 13.15 -5.29 -7.38
C THR A 16 12.10 -4.42 -6.68
N TYR A 17 12.50 -3.27 -6.09
CA TYR A 17 11.56 -2.29 -5.55
C TYR A 17 10.58 -1.79 -6.61
N ALA A 18 11.09 -1.31 -7.74
CA ALA A 18 10.26 -0.82 -8.85
C ALA A 18 9.36 -1.91 -9.42
N ALA A 19 9.84 -3.16 -9.49
CA ALA A 19 9.04 -4.30 -9.91
C ALA A 19 7.91 -4.61 -8.91
N ALA A 20 8.15 -4.48 -7.60
CA ALA A 20 7.13 -4.65 -6.57
C ALA A 20 6.06 -3.56 -6.67
N GLU A 21 6.44 -2.30 -6.86
CA GLU A 21 5.49 -1.19 -7.07
C GLU A 21 4.62 -1.42 -8.31
N ALA A 22 5.25 -1.75 -9.45
CA ALA A 22 4.54 -2.01 -10.70
C ALA A 22 3.59 -3.23 -10.59
N TRP A 23 4.03 -4.27 -9.86
CA TRP A 23 3.21 -5.44 -9.60
C TRP A 23 1.96 -5.08 -8.77
N TRP A 24 2.13 -4.32 -7.69
CA TRP A 24 1.01 -3.84 -6.89
C TRP A 24 0.06 -2.95 -7.68
N GLN A 25 0.60 -2.05 -8.50
CA GLN A 25 -0.21 -1.20 -9.37
C GLN A 25 -1.07 -2.03 -10.33
N ALA A 26 -0.48 -3.04 -10.98
CA ALA A 26 -1.22 -3.94 -11.86
C ALA A 26 -2.28 -4.76 -11.10
N HIS A 27 -1.91 -5.29 -9.92
CA HIS A 27 -2.77 -6.12 -9.08
C HIS A 27 -3.98 -5.34 -8.54
N LEU A 28 -3.80 -4.05 -8.23
CA LEU A 28 -4.83 -3.17 -7.69
C LEU A 28 -5.49 -2.26 -8.75
N SER A 29 -5.32 -2.56 -10.04
CA SER A 29 -5.87 -1.77 -11.16
C SER A 29 -7.39 -1.60 -11.13
N PHE A 30 -8.12 -2.41 -10.36
CA PHE A 30 -9.56 -2.21 -10.14
C PHE A 30 -9.90 -0.91 -9.37
N LEU A 31 -8.91 -0.26 -8.74
CA LEU A 31 -9.03 1.04 -8.08
C LEU A 31 -8.62 2.21 -8.99
N ASP A 32 -8.19 1.93 -10.23
CA ASP A 32 -7.74 2.95 -11.17
C ASP A 32 -8.87 3.93 -11.49
N GLY A 33 -8.55 5.23 -11.45
CA GLY A 33 -9.50 6.31 -11.72
C GLY A 33 -10.46 6.62 -10.56
N GLN A 34 -10.58 5.74 -9.56
CA GLN A 34 -11.33 6.02 -8.32
C GLN A 34 -10.43 6.61 -7.25
N CYS A 35 -9.25 6.01 -7.05
CA CYS A 35 -8.33 6.38 -5.99
C CYS A 35 -7.10 7.10 -6.53
N ALA A 36 -6.53 7.99 -5.71
CA ALA A 36 -5.25 8.65 -6.01
C ALA A 36 -4.31 8.63 -4.79
N PRO A 37 -2.98 8.68 -4.99
CA PRO A 37 -2.03 8.83 -3.89
C PRO A 37 -2.34 10.05 -3.01
N TYR A 38 -2.15 9.91 -1.69
CA TYR A 38 -2.38 10.97 -0.70
C TYR A 38 -1.19 11.23 0.22
N LEU A 39 -0.20 10.33 0.24
CA LEU A 39 1.05 10.53 0.96
C LEU A 39 2.18 10.87 -0.02
N ARG A 40 3.14 11.66 0.45
CA ARG A 40 4.42 11.82 -0.26
C ARG A 40 5.24 10.57 -0.03
N THR A 41 5.79 10.01 -1.10
CA THR A 41 6.72 8.87 -1.08
C THR A 41 8.15 9.28 -1.45
N ALA A 42 8.41 10.59 -1.51
CA ALA A 42 9.69 11.17 -1.83
C ALA A 42 10.00 12.40 -0.97
N PHE A 43 11.29 12.60 -0.72
CA PHE A 43 11.84 13.78 -0.06
C PHE A 43 11.64 15.05 -0.90
N ALA A 44 11.82 16.22 -0.28
CA ALA A 44 11.65 17.51 -0.97
C ALA A 44 12.60 17.71 -2.16
N ASN A 45 13.72 16.97 -2.21
CA ASN A 45 14.66 16.95 -3.34
C ASN A 45 14.25 15.97 -4.46
N GLY A 46 13.08 15.32 -4.35
CA GLY A 46 12.58 14.34 -5.32
C GLY A 46 13.13 12.93 -5.14
N GLN A 47 14.02 12.70 -4.17
CA GLN A 47 14.54 11.36 -3.90
C GLN A 47 13.43 10.50 -3.24
N PRO A 48 13.10 9.32 -3.80
CA PRO A 48 12.10 8.44 -3.21
C PRO A 48 12.58 7.82 -1.88
N PHE A 49 11.65 7.46 -1.00
CA PHE A 49 11.96 6.87 0.31
C PHE A 49 12.49 5.44 0.21
N HIS A 50 11.89 4.63 -0.69
CA HIS A 50 12.24 3.22 -0.93
C HIS A 50 12.28 2.33 0.33
N ASP A 51 11.41 2.58 1.30
CA ASP A 51 11.39 1.88 2.60
C ASP A 51 10.22 0.89 2.76
N GLY A 52 9.39 0.77 1.73
CA GLY A 52 8.18 -0.07 1.74
C GLY A 52 7.03 0.52 2.57
N ASN A 53 7.17 1.74 3.09
CA ASN A 53 6.21 2.38 3.97
C ASN A 53 5.82 3.80 3.48
N PRO A 54 4.83 3.90 2.59
CA PRO A 54 4.05 2.81 2.01
C PRO A 54 4.58 2.35 0.64
N ILE A 55 4.40 1.06 0.31
CA ILE A 55 4.57 0.55 -1.06
C ILE A 55 3.33 0.87 -1.93
N VAL A 56 2.15 0.98 -1.31
CA VAL A 56 0.90 1.43 -1.94
C VAL A 56 0.25 2.47 -1.04
N ASN A 57 -0.16 3.61 -1.59
CA ASN A 57 -1.04 4.55 -0.90
C ASN A 57 -2.10 5.09 -1.85
N LEU A 58 -3.37 5.01 -1.44
CA LEU A 58 -4.53 5.28 -2.27
C LEU A 58 -5.61 5.95 -1.42
N ALA A 59 -6.27 6.98 -1.95
CA ALA A 59 -7.40 7.63 -1.30
C ALA A 59 -8.54 7.88 -2.28
N ASP A 60 -9.74 7.49 -1.87
CA ASP A 60 -11.01 7.97 -2.41
C ASP A 60 -11.47 9.16 -1.56
N ARG A 61 -11.16 10.35 -2.05
CA ARG A 61 -11.46 11.62 -1.36
C ARG A 61 -12.95 11.90 -1.30
N ASN A 62 -13.72 11.41 -2.28
CA ASN A 62 -15.16 11.59 -2.30
C ASN A 62 -15.83 10.78 -1.18
N ALA A 63 -15.36 9.54 -1.00
CA ALA A 63 -15.83 8.64 0.05
C ALA A 63 -15.23 8.92 1.44
N GLY A 64 -14.20 9.76 1.55
CA GLY A 64 -13.48 9.98 2.81
C GLY A 64 -12.75 8.71 3.28
N LYS A 65 -12.23 7.93 2.34
CA LYS A 65 -11.54 6.66 2.60
C LYS A 65 -10.12 6.69 2.03
N ALA A 66 -9.18 6.18 2.79
CA ALA A 66 -7.81 5.96 2.36
C ALA A 66 -7.39 4.52 2.67
N ALA A 67 -6.35 4.06 2.00
CA ALA A 67 -5.68 2.83 2.33
C ALA A 67 -4.19 2.92 2.00
N ARG A 68 -3.39 2.19 2.77
CA ARG A 68 -1.98 1.98 2.44
C ARG A 68 -1.53 0.56 2.75
N ILE A 69 -0.58 0.07 1.95
CA ILE A 69 0.13 -1.18 2.20
C ILE A 69 1.55 -0.82 2.63
N VAL A 70 1.97 -1.37 3.77
CA VAL A 70 3.35 -1.42 4.23
C VAL A 70 3.89 -2.80 3.93
N GLN A 71 4.83 -2.90 3.00
CA GLN A 71 5.49 -4.16 2.69
C GLN A 71 6.77 -4.26 3.52
N GLN A 72 6.89 -5.34 4.28
CA GLN A 72 8.02 -5.62 5.16
C GLN A 72 9.02 -6.58 4.52
N CYS A 73 10.27 -6.51 5.00
CA CYS A 73 11.33 -7.43 4.61
C CYS A 73 11.03 -8.85 5.16
N PRO A 74 10.87 -9.88 4.32
CA PRO A 74 10.60 -11.23 4.80
C PRO A 74 11.76 -11.85 5.58
N ARG A 75 13.00 -11.35 5.39
CA ARG A 75 14.18 -11.81 6.16
C ARG A 75 14.10 -11.42 7.64
N GLU A 76 13.40 -10.32 7.94
CA GLU A 76 13.24 -9.79 9.30
C GLU A 76 11.93 -10.26 9.95
N PHE A 77 10.84 -10.30 9.17
CA PHE A 77 9.49 -10.51 9.69
C PHE A 77 8.90 -11.90 9.37
N GLY A 78 9.54 -12.69 8.49
CA GLY A 78 9.01 -13.99 8.06
C GLY A 78 7.67 -13.84 7.33
N HIS A 79 6.72 -14.73 7.60
CA HIS A 79 5.33 -14.56 7.15
C HIS A 79 4.61 -13.65 8.14
N ASP A 80 4.35 -12.40 7.74
CA ASP A 80 3.60 -11.45 8.56
C ASP A 80 2.41 -10.89 7.77
N TYR A 81 1.31 -10.68 8.49
CA TYR A 81 0.13 -10.00 7.98
C TYR A 81 -0.68 -9.44 9.15
N THR A 82 -0.88 -8.13 9.16
CA THR A 82 -1.81 -7.44 10.05
C THR A 82 -2.52 -6.31 9.33
N SER A 83 -3.74 -6.01 9.76
CA SER A 83 -4.59 -4.99 9.15
C SER A 83 -5.40 -4.27 10.21
N PHE A 84 -5.47 -2.94 10.16
CA PHE A 84 -6.24 -2.14 11.10
C PHE A 84 -6.70 -0.83 10.47
N GLU A 85 -7.60 -0.13 11.16
CA GLU A 85 -8.20 1.12 10.70
C GLU A 85 -7.84 2.26 11.65
N GLN A 86 -7.65 3.46 11.10
CA GLN A 86 -7.42 4.66 11.89
C GLN A 86 -8.10 5.89 11.29
N ALA A 87 -8.44 6.86 12.14
CA ALA A 87 -8.89 8.17 11.70
C ALA A 87 -7.69 8.99 11.19
N ILE A 88 -7.87 9.65 10.05
CA ILE A 88 -6.87 10.55 9.46
C ILE A 88 -7.54 11.83 8.96
N GLU A 89 -6.70 12.79 8.56
CA GLU A 89 -7.10 14.00 7.85
C GLU A 89 -6.49 13.99 6.45
N LEU A 90 -7.33 14.07 5.43
CA LEU A 90 -6.90 14.14 4.03
C LEU A 90 -6.80 15.60 3.59
N ALA A 91 -5.70 15.98 2.94
CA ALA A 91 -5.54 17.31 2.36
C ALA A 91 -6.52 17.54 1.20
N GLU A 92 -7.33 18.59 1.24
CA GLU A 92 -8.33 18.93 0.22
C GLU A 92 -8.34 20.46 0.00
N GLY A 93 -7.80 20.91 -1.15
CA GLY A 93 -7.59 22.34 -1.41
C GLY A 93 -6.66 22.97 -0.36
N ASP A 94 -7.12 24.08 0.23
CA ASP A 94 -6.41 24.78 1.32
C ASP A 94 -6.71 24.21 2.72
N GLY A 95 -7.45 23.10 2.80
CA GLY A 95 -7.95 22.54 4.05
C GLY A 95 -7.64 21.05 4.24
N HIS A 96 -8.23 20.52 5.31
CA HIS A 96 -8.21 19.11 5.66
C HIS A 96 -9.64 18.61 5.86
N ARG A 97 -9.88 17.36 5.47
CA ARG A 97 -11.15 16.68 5.64
C ARG A 97 -10.95 15.37 6.42
N PRO A 98 -11.80 15.10 7.43
CA PRO A 98 -11.77 13.83 8.14
C PRO A 98 -11.99 12.65 7.20
N ALA A 99 -11.22 11.59 7.41
CA ALA A 99 -11.30 10.35 6.66
C ALA A 99 -10.96 9.14 7.55
N GLN A 100 -11.21 7.94 7.03
CA GLN A 100 -10.75 6.70 7.63
C GLN A 100 -9.70 6.04 6.73
N GLU A 101 -8.65 5.50 7.32
CA GLU A 101 -7.56 4.83 6.63
C GLU A 101 -7.50 3.35 7.00
N LYS A 102 -7.48 2.48 5.99
CA LYS A 102 -7.14 1.06 6.13
C LYS A 102 -5.63 0.88 5.98
N ILE A 103 -4.96 0.37 7.01
CA ILE A 103 -3.54 0.03 6.94
C ILE A 103 -3.42 -1.48 6.87
N ILE A 104 -2.68 -1.96 5.89
CA ILE A 104 -2.29 -3.37 5.75
C ILE A 104 -0.78 -3.44 5.84
N VAL A 105 -0.26 -4.21 6.79
CA VAL A 105 1.17 -4.50 6.94
C VAL A 105 1.36 -5.97 6.60
N LEU A 106 2.25 -6.28 5.67
CA LEU A 106 2.45 -7.65 5.21
C LEU A 106 3.88 -7.90 4.79
N THR A 107 4.26 -9.18 4.77
CA THR A 107 5.32 -9.68 3.87
C THR A 107 4.65 -10.29 2.63
N LEU A 108 5.18 -9.98 1.45
CA LEU A 108 4.47 -10.25 0.21
C LEU A 108 4.60 -11.72 -0.20
N THR A 109 3.47 -12.42 -0.19
CA THR A 109 3.26 -13.72 -0.82
C THR A 109 1.99 -13.64 -1.67
N GLN A 110 1.75 -14.62 -2.54
CA GLN A 110 0.50 -14.68 -3.32
C GLN A 110 -0.75 -14.69 -2.41
N ALA A 111 -0.69 -15.40 -1.27
CA ALA A 111 -1.80 -15.48 -0.33
C ALA A 111 -2.04 -14.16 0.42
N ALA A 112 -0.96 -13.49 0.86
CA ALA A 112 -1.05 -12.18 1.49
C ALA A 112 -1.60 -11.14 0.53
N ALA A 113 -1.18 -11.17 -0.74
CA ALA A 113 -1.70 -10.26 -1.75
C ALA A 113 -3.19 -10.44 -2.03
N GLN A 114 -3.66 -11.69 -2.19
CA GLN A 114 -5.08 -11.96 -2.38
C GLN A 114 -5.90 -11.45 -1.19
N ARG A 115 -5.43 -11.70 0.03
CA ARG A 115 -6.10 -11.20 1.25
C ARG A 115 -6.15 -9.67 1.27
N ALA A 116 -5.06 -9.00 0.92
CA ALA A 116 -5.02 -7.55 0.85
C ALA A 116 -5.98 -7.01 -0.23
N GLU A 117 -6.03 -7.64 -1.41
CA GLU A 117 -6.99 -7.31 -2.47
C GLU A 117 -8.44 -7.41 -1.96
N ASP A 118 -8.79 -8.53 -1.33
CA ASP A 118 -10.14 -8.77 -0.81
C ASP A 118 -10.54 -7.71 0.24
N GLU A 119 -9.63 -7.37 1.15
CA GLU A 119 -9.84 -6.32 2.14
C GLU A 119 -10.00 -4.93 1.50
N LEU A 120 -9.19 -4.59 0.48
CA LEU A 120 -9.29 -3.32 -0.23
C LEU A 120 -10.56 -3.22 -1.07
N ARG A 121 -11.02 -4.32 -1.67
CA ARG A 121 -12.32 -4.38 -2.36
C ARG A 121 -13.47 -4.11 -1.39
N ALA A 122 -13.51 -4.81 -0.26
CA ALA A 122 -14.51 -4.57 0.77
C ALA A 122 -14.46 -3.13 1.31
N TRP A 123 -13.26 -2.55 1.38
CA TRP A 123 -13.05 -1.19 1.87
C TRP A 123 -13.56 -0.11 0.91
N PHE A 124 -13.16 -0.13 -0.36
CA PHE A 124 -13.47 0.92 -1.32
C PHE A 124 -14.77 0.68 -2.11
N MET A 125 -15.22 -0.56 -2.22
CA MET A 125 -16.41 -0.95 -2.98
C MET A 125 -17.36 -1.79 -2.11
N PRO A 126 -17.88 -1.24 -0.99
CA PRO A 126 -18.90 -1.94 -0.23
C PRO A 126 -20.14 -2.07 -1.12
N GLY A 127 -20.60 -3.31 -1.33
CA GLY A 127 -21.79 -3.61 -2.12
C GLY A 127 -23.07 -2.98 -1.60
#